data_AF-A0A848YCA9-F1
#
_entry.id   AF-A0A848YCA9-F1
#
_cell.length_a   1.000
_cell.length_b   1.000
_cell.length_c   1.000
_cell.angle_alpha   90.00
_cell.angle_beta   90.00
_cell.angle_gamma   90.00
#
_symmetry.space_group_name_H-M   'P 1'
#
loop_
_entity.id
_entity.type
_entity.pdbx_description
1 polymer ?
#
loop_
_entity_poly.entity_id
_entity_poly.type
_entity_poly.pdbx_seq_one_letter_code
_entity_poly.pdbx_strand_id
1 'polypeptide(L)' 'DVVVVRFGEKYKQWNAAFDSGYAAALGKAIIIMHGQDHQHALKEVDAAALAVTETPAQVADILRYVIQGELDGY' A
#
# COMPACT_ATOMS: atom_id res chain seq x y z
N ASP A 1 -10.05 -8.74 -3.80
CA ASP A 1 -8.93 -9.61 -3.36
C ASP A 1 -7.79 -8.85 -2.71
N VAL A 2 -7.42 -7.68 -3.27
CA VAL A 2 -6.43 -6.77 -2.70
C VAL A 2 -7.06 -5.42 -2.37
N VAL A 3 -6.48 -4.68 -1.43
CA VAL A 3 -6.80 -3.26 -1.16
C VAL A 3 -5.53 -2.43 -1.42
N VAL A 4 -5.67 -1.35 -2.19
CA VAL A 4 -4.59 -0.38 -2.38
C VAL A 4 -4.98 0.90 -1.66
N VAL A 5 -4.17 1.32 -0.67
CA VAL A 5 -4.44 2.53 0.10
C VAL A 5 -3.38 3.58 -0.20
N ARG A 6 -3.82 4.73 -0.70
CA ARG A 6 -2.95 5.88 -0.97
C ARG A 6 -2.97 6.85 0.19
N PHE A 7 -1.81 7.07 0.78
CA PHE A 7 -1.55 8.19 1.66
C PHE A 7 -1.05 9.38 0.84
N GLY A 8 -1.80 10.48 0.87
CA GLY A 8 -1.43 11.73 0.20
C GLY A 8 -0.34 12.49 0.95
N GLU A 9 -0.11 13.76 0.62
CA GLU A 9 0.88 14.61 1.31
C GLU A 9 0.23 15.61 2.27
N LYS A 10 -1.07 15.86 2.12
CA LYS A 10 -1.79 16.92 2.81
C LYS A 10 -2.89 16.36 3.71
N TYR A 11 -3.15 17.09 4.80
CA TYR A 11 -4.15 16.81 5.82
C TYR A 11 -3.92 15.53 6.63
N LYS A 12 -4.71 15.38 7.69
CA LYS A 12 -4.70 14.20 8.55
C LYS A 12 -5.45 13.07 7.85
N GLN A 13 -4.74 12.01 7.46
CA GLN A 13 -5.24 10.94 6.59
C GLN A 13 -5.91 9.82 7.39
N TRP A 14 -6.79 10.21 8.30
CA TRP A 14 -7.40 9.30 9.26
C TRP A 14 -8.29 8.25 8.60
N ASN A 15 -9.00 8.62 7.53
CA ASN A 15 -9.81 7.66 6.78
C ASN A 15 -8.94 6.57 6.14
N ALA A 16 -7.83 6.96 5.51
CA ALA A 16 -6.91 6.00 4.89
C ALA A 16 -6.28 5.05 5.94
N ALA A 17 -5.87 5.58 7.09
CA ALA A 17 -5.35 4.77 8.19
C ALA A 17 -6.42 3.81 8.75
N PHE A 18 -7.66 4.29 8.92
CA PHE A 18 -8.78 3.47 9.37
C PHE A 18 -9.10 2.34 8.38
N ASP A 19 -9.22 2.66 7.09
CA ASP A 19 -9.52 1.68 6.05
C ASP A 19 -8.39 0.64 5.93
N SER A 20 -7.13 1.06 6.06
CA SER A 20 -5.97 0.15 6.09
C SER A 20 -6.04 -0.82 7.27
N GLY A 21 -6.30 -0.30 8.47
CA GLY A 21 -6.43 -1.13 9.68
C GLY A 21 -7.61 -2.10 9.60
N TYR A 22 -8.73 -1.67 9.04
CA TYR A 22 -9.90 -2.52 8.88
C TYR A 22 -9.67 -3.63 7.84
N ALA A 23 -9.03 -3.31 6.70
CA ALA A 23 -8.63 -4.31 5.73
C ALA A 23 -7.66 -5.34 6.33
N ALA A 24 -6.74 -4.90 7.18
CA ALA A 24 -5.76 -5.77 7.85
C ALA A 24 -6.46 -6.71 8.84
N ALA A 25 -7.39 -6.19 9.63
CA ALA A 25 -8.20 -6.98 10.57
C ALA A 25 -9.04 -8.05 9.85
N LEU A 26 -9.48 -7.78 8.62
CA LEU A 26 -10.20 -8.74 7.77
C LEU A 26 -9.28 -9.72 7.00
N GLY A 27 -7.96 -9.66 7.21
CA GLY A 27 -6.99 -10.52 6.53
C GLY A 27 -6.92 -10.27 5.02
N LYS A 28 -7.23 -9.06 4.56
CA LYS A 28 -7.07 -8.69 3.15
C LYS A 28 -5.60 -8.38 2.87
N ALA A 29 -5.14 -8.75 1.67
CA ALA A 29 -3.85 -8.30 1.17
C ALA A 29 -3.88 -6.79 0.92
N ILE A 30 -2.88 -6.05 1.41
CA ILE A 30 -2.84 -4.59 1.33
C ILE A 30 -1.55 -4.13 0.69
N ILE A 31 -1.68 -3.15 -0.21
CA ILE A 31 -0.58 -2.36 -0.75
C ILE A 31 -0.77 -0.93 -0.26
N ILE A 32 0.26 -0.38 0.38
CA ILE A 32 0.26 1.00 0.87
C ILE A 32 1.08 1.85 -0.09
N MET A 33 0.56 3.01 -0.47
CA MET A 33 1.28 3.95 -1.31
C MET A 33 1.48 5.28 -0.57
N HIS A 34 2.72 5.67 -0.31
CA HIS A 34 3.04 6.94 0.35
C HIS A 34 4.44 7.45 -0.07
N GLY A 35 4.66 8.77 0.04
CA GLY A 35 6.00 9.37 -0.15
C GLY A 35 6.92 9.17 1.05
N GLN A 36 8.21 9.49 0.91
CA GLN A 36 9.24 9.22 1.94
C GLN A 36 9.00 9.92 3.28
N ASP A 37 8.32 11.07 3.27
CA ASP A 37 8.08 11.89 4.47
C ASP A 37 7.12 11.24 5.49
N HIS A 38 6.43 10.15 5.13
CA HIS A 38 5.39 9.52 5.96
C HIS A 38 5.81 8.24 6.69
N GLN A 39 7.04 7.72 6.45
CA GLN A 39 7.49 6.42 6.98
C GLN A 39 7.36 6.29 8.51
N HIS A 40 7.65 7.35 9.27
CA HIS A 40 7.62 7.25 10.72
C HIS A 40 6.19 7.19 11.30
N ALA A 41 5.25 7.88 10.64
CA ALA A 41 3.84 7.92 11.08
C ALA A 41 3.07 6.66 10.66
N LEU A 42 3.50 6.00 9.58
CA LEU A 42 2.81 4.86 9.00
C LEU A 42 3.43 3.50 9.34
N LYS A 43 4.50 3.46 10.13
CA LYS A 43 5.25 2.23 10.47
C LYS A 43 4.39 1.00 10.84
N GLU A 44 3.28 1.19 11.56
CA GLU A 44 2.40 0.09 11.99
C GLU A 44 1.50 -0.40 10.85
N VAL A 45 1.09 0.52 9.97
CA VAL A 45 0.35 0.21 8.75
C VAL A 45 1.26 -0.46 7.73
N ASP A 46 2.49 0.04 7.57
CA ASP A 46 3.50 -0.53 6.68
C ASP A 46 3.87 -1.96 7.10
N ALA A 47 4.00 -2.21 8.41
CA ALA A 47 4.26 -3.54 8.93
C ALA A 47 3.13 -4.55 8.67
N ALA A 48 1.90 -4.07 8.48
CA ALA A 48 0.74 -4.91 8.12
C ALA A 48 0.56 -5.09 6.61
N ALA A 49 1.26 -4.29 5.79
CA ALA A 49 1.16 -4.32 4.33
C ALA A 49 2.01 -5.44 3.73
N LEU A 50 1.59 -5.96 2.57
CA LEU A 50 2.40 -6.89 1.79
C LEU A 50 3.39 -6.16 0.86
N ALA A 51 3.11 -4.90 0.56
CA ALA A 51 4.01 -4.03 -0.18
C ALA A 51 3.77 -2.56 0.17
N VAL A 52 4.85 -1.78 0.13
CA VAL A 52 4.81 -0.31 0.24
C VAL A 52 5.38 0.26 -1.07
N THR A 53 4.67 1.21 -1.66
CA THR A 53 5.05 1.85 -2.93
C THR A 53 5.07 3.36 -2.80
N GLU A 54 5.80 4.02 -3.69
CA GLU A 54 5.81 5.48 -3.81
C GLU A 54 4.97 5.96 -5.00
N THR A 55 4.79 5.10 -6.02
CA THR A 55 4.14 5.48 -7.29
C THR A 55 3.05 4.50 -7.71
N PRO A 56 2.04 4.96 -8.49
CA PRO A 56 1.04 4.06 -9.06
C PRO A 56 1.62 3.00 -10.01
N ALA A 57 2.72 3.30 -10.70
CA ALA A 57 3.37 2.36 -11.60
C ALA A 57 3.85 1.10 -10.86
N GLN A 58 4.50 1.28 -9.71
CA GLN A 58 4.92 0.17 -8.84
C GLN A 58 3.73 -0.69 -8.38
N VAL A 59 2.57 -0.09 -8.13
CA VAL A 59 1.35 -0.86 -7.81
C VAL A 59 0.94 -1.73 -9.01
N ALA A 60 0.94 -1.16 -10.21
CA ALA A 60 0.61 -1.91 -11.43
C ALA A 60 1.60 -3.06 -11.68
N ASP A 61 2.90 -2.83 -11.42
CA ASP A 61 3.94 -3.85 -11.57
C ASP A 61 3.75 -5.01 -10.59
N ILE A 62 3.42 -4.72 -9.32
CA ILE A 62 3.11 -5.74 -8.32
C ILE A 62 1.89 -6.57 -8.75
N LEU A 63 0.83 -5.90 -9.22
CA LEU A 63 -0.39 -6.60 -9.67
C LEU A 63 -0.12 -7.47 -10.90
N ARG A 64 0.64 -6.96 -11.87
CA ARG A 64 1.09 -7.71 -13.04
C ARG A 64 1.88 -8.94 -12.64
N TYR A 65 2.84 -8.79 -11.73
CA TYR A 65 3.63 -9.91 -11.22
C TYR A 65 2.78 -10.97 -10.53
N VAL A 66 1.86 -10.57 -9.66
CA VAL A 66 1.01 -11.53 -8.92
C VAL A 66 0.03 -12.26 -9.84
N ILE A 67 -0.47 -11.61 -10.90
CA ILE A 67 -1.46 -12.19 -11.81
C ILE A 67 -0.80 -13.01 -12.93
N GLN A 68 0.30 -12.52 -13.49
CA GLN A 68 0.91 -13.04 -14.72
C GLN A 68 2.28 -13.71 -14.47
N GLY A 69 2.90 -13.47 -13.32
CA GLY A 69 4.27 -13.93 -13.04
C GLY A 69 5.36 -13.10 -13.72
N GLU A 70 5.00 -11.92 -14.26
CA GLU A 70 5.90 -11.05 -15.03
C GLU A 70 6.29 -9.81 -14.22
N LEU A 71 7.58 -9.48 -14.15
CA LEU A 71 8.08 -8.28 -13.49
C LEU A 71 8.93 -7.48 -14.47
N ASP A 72 8.57 -6.23 -14.75
CA ASP A 72 9.30 -5.42 -15.72
C ASP A 72 10.77 -5.25 -15.31
N GLY A 73 11.67 -5.60 -16.22
CA GLY A 73 13.12 -5.51 -16.00
C GLY A 73 13.78 -6.74 -15.37
N TYR A 74 13.03 -7.82 -15.12
CA TYR A 74 13.53 -9.12 -14.67
C TYR A 74 12.99 -10.26 -15.53
#